data_AF-A0A6B2HS21-F1
#
_entry.id   AF-A0A6B2HS21-F1
#
_cell.length_a   1.000
_cell.length_b   1.000
_cell.length_c   1.000
_cell.angle_alpha   90.00
_cell.angle_beta   90.00
_cell.angle_gamma   90.00
#
_symmetry.space_group_name_H-M   'P 1'
#
loop_
_entity.id
_entity.type
_entity.pdbx_description
1 polymer ?
#
loop_
_entity_poly.entity_id
_entity_poly.type
_entity_poly.pdbx_seq_one_letter_code
_entity_poly.pdbx_strand_id
1 'polypeptide(L)'
;MKDQITHLPDNADRSVAKQKFKITNWPTYNKALINRGSITFWLDDEAIQAWYESATPSSRGRPQRYSDLAITTVLVIKRVFR
;
A
#
# COMPACT_ATOMS: atom_id res chain seq x y z
N MET A 1 -67.74 -13.13 -29.58
CA MET A 1 -66.48 -13.32 -30.33
C MET A 1 -65.35 -13.31 -29.29
N LYS A 2 -64.53 -14.36 -29.29
CA LYS A 2 -63.66 -14.79 -28.17
C LYS A 2 -62.38 -13.94 -28.04
N ASP A 3 -61.93 -13.87 -26.80
CA ASP A 3 -60.86 -13.03 -26.25
C ASP A 3 -59.48 -13.30 -26.85
N GLN A 4 -58.69 -12.24 -27.08
CA GLN A 4 -57.28 -12.35 -27.46
C GLN A 4 -56.41 -12.34 -26.20
N ILE A 5 -55.94 -13.53 -25.79
CA ILE A 5 -54.95 -13.68 -24.72
C ILE A 5 -53.56 -13.54 -25.34
N THR A 6 -52.93 -12.40 -25.11
CA THR A 6 -51.51 -12.16 -25.41
C THR A 6 -50.65 -13.07 -24.54
N HIS A 7 -50.10 -14.15 -25.09
CA HIS A 7 -49.07 -14.94 -24.40
C HIS A 7 -47.78 -14.11 -24.29
N LEU A 8 -47.36 -13.77 -23.08
CA LEU A 8 -46.01 -13.26 -22.83
C LEU A 8 -44.98 -14.38 -23.08
N PRO A 9 -43.78 -14.06 -23.61
CA PRO A 9 -42.74 -15.04 -23.81
C PRO A 9 -42.30 -15.64 -22.46
N ASP A 10 -42.23 -16.98 -22.43
CA ASP A 10 -41.96 -17.89 -21.30
C ASP A 10 -40.53 -17.78 -20.70
N ASN A 11 -39.94 -16.59 -20.74
CA ASN A 11 -38.56 -16.33 -20.31
C ASN A 11 -38.44 -15.16 -19.32
N ALA A 12 -39.55 -14.61 -18.82
CA ALA A 12 -39.52 -13.47 -17.90
C ALA A 12 -38.96 -13.82 -16.50
N ASP A 13 -38.92 -15.10 -16.13
CA ASP A 13 -38.56 -15.55 -14.77
C ASP A 13 -37.25 -16.35 -14.65
N ARG A 14 -36.38 -16.33 -15.67
CA ARG A 14 -35.05 -16.96 -15.54
C ARG A 14 -34.08 -16.04 -14.80
N SER A 15 -34.10 -16.09 -13.47
CA SER A 15 -33.01 -15.53 -12.67
C SER A 15 -31.70 -16.25 -13.02
N VAL A 16 -30.77 -15.53 -13.65
CA VAL A 16 -29.44 -16.08 -13.98
C VAL A 16 -28.68 -16.24 -12.67
N ALA A 17 -28.31 -17.48 -12.33
CA ALA A 17 -27.55 -17.77 -11.13
C ALA A 17 -26.24 -16.97 -11.11
N LYS A 18 -26.00 -16.21 -10.03
CA LYS A 18 -24.75 -15.44 -9.87
C LYS A 18 -23.55 -16.40 -9.84
N GLN A 19 -22.69 -16.25 -10.83
CA GLN A 19 -21.43 -16.99 -10.89
C GLN A 19 -20.53 -16.58 -9.72
N LYS A 20 -20.15 -17.55 -8.87
CA LYS A 20 -19.23 -17.32 -7.76
C LYS A 20 -17.80 -17.48 -8.26
N PHE A 21 -17.03 -16.40 -8.24
CA PHE A 21 -15.61 -16.44 -8.58
C PHE A 21 -14.77 -16.72 -7.33
N LYS A 22 -13.76 -17.59 -7.47
CA LYS A 22 -12.77 -17.86 -6.42
C LYS A 22 -11.41 -17.37 -6.91
N ILE A 23 -10.81 -16.44 -6.17
CA ILE A 23 -9.47 -15.93 -6.47
C ILE A 23 -8.44 -16.97 -5.98
N THR A 24 -7.82 -17.70 -6.91
CA THR A 24 -6.81 -18.73 -6.59
C THR A 24 -5.38 -18.22 -6.70
N ASN A 25 -5.17 -17.12 -7.42
CA ASN A 25 -3.85 -16.54 -7.70
C ASN A 25 -3.42 -15.47 -6.68
N TRP A 26 -4.17 -15.26 -5.60
CA TRP A 26 -3.92 -14.19 -4.62
C TRP A 26 -2.46 -14.15 -4.12
N PRO A 27 -1.81 -15.27 -3.78
CA PRO A 27 -0.42 -15.24 -3.32
C PRO A 27 0.54 -14.71 -4.39
N THR A 28 0.36 -15.12 -5.65
CA THR A 28 1.18 -14.68 -6.79
C THR A 28 0.96 -13.21 -7.09
N TYR A 29 -0.30 -12.78 -7.09
CA TYR A 29 -0.66 -11.38 -7.31
C TYR A 29 -0.08 -10.47 -6.21
N ASN A 30 -0.17 -10.88 -4.95
CA ASN A 30 0.39 -10.13 -3.83
C ASN A 30 1.92 -10.01 -3.91
N LYS A 31 2.63 -11.09 -4.28
CA LYS A 31 4.08 -11.04 -4.51
C LYS A 31 4.45 -10.04 -5.61
N ALA A 32 3.71 -10.02 -6.71
CA ALA A 32 3.92 -9.05 -7.79
C ALA A 32 3.67 -7.61 -7.32
N LEU A 33 2.67 -7.39 -6.46
CA LEU A 33 2.39 -6.08 -5.86
C LEU A 33 3.54 -5.59 -4.97
N ILE A 34 4.07 -6.47 -4.10
CA ILE A 34 5.20 -6.16 -3.23
C ILE A 34 6.44 -5.81 -4.07
N ASN A 35 6.72 -6.61 -5.09
CA ASN A 35 7.88 -6.38 -5.97
C ASN A 35 7.77 -5.05 -6.75
N ARG A 36 6.55 -4.66 -7.13
CA ARG A 36 6.32 -3.39 -7.85
C ARG A 36 6.64 -2.16 -6.99
N GLY A 37 6.53 -2.26 -5.66
CA GLY A 37 6.82 -1.18 -4.72
C GLY A 37 8.13 -1.37 -3.93
N SER A 38 8.94 -2.37 -4.28
CA SER A 38 10.18 -2.66 -3.57
C SER A 38 11.24 -1.63 -3.95
N ILE A 39 11.76 -0.91 -2.96
CA ILE A 39 12.82 0.09 -3.13
C ILE A 39 13.93 -0.24 -2.13
N THR A 40 15.17 -0.30 -2.62
CA THR A 40 16.37 -0.51 -1.82
C THR A 40 17.15 0.79 -1.74
N PHE A 41 17.42 1.29 -0.54
CA PHE A 41 18.24 2.48 -0.30
C PHE A 41 19.65 2.07 0.13
N TRP A 42 20.65 2.68 -0.50
CA TRP A 42 22.02 2.63 -0.02
C TRP A 42 22.26 3.89 0.81
N LEU A 43 22.65 3.70 2.07
CA LEU A 43 23.03 4.77 2.96
C LEU A 43 24.54 4.81 3.05
N ASP A 44 25.09 6.02 3.05
CA ASP A 44 26.51 6.23 3.25
C ASP A 44 26.92 5.81 4.66
N ASP A 45 28.12 5.23 4.79
CA ASP A 45 28.60 4.71 6.08
C ASP A 45 28.73 5.84 7.11
N GLU A 46 29.13 7.04 6.70
CA GLU A 46 29.19 8.22 7.58
C GLU A 46 27.80 8.58 8.11
N ALA A 47 26.77 8.50 7.27
CA ALA A 47 25.40 8.76 7.70
C ALA A 47 24.89 7.73 8.71
N ILE A 48 25.28 6.47 8.56
CA ILE A 48 24.97 5.41 9.53
C ILE A 48 25.69 5.67 10.86
N GLN A 49 26.96 6.03 10.83
CA GLN A 49 27.74 6.33 12.04
C GLN A 49 27.19 7.56 12.78
N ALA A 50 26.82 8.60 12.02
CA ALA A 50 26.29 9.84 12.57
C ALA A 50 24.76 9.80 12.77
N TRP A 51 24.12 8.62 12.83
CA TRP A 51 22.65 8.52 12.86
C TRP A 51 22.02 9.09 14.15
N TYR A 52 22.70 8.90 15.27
CA TYR A 52 22.27 9.37 16.58
C TYR A 52 23.06 10.61 16.99
N GLU A 53 22.41 11.49 17.74
CA GLU A 53 23.08 12.63 18.32
C GLU A 53 24.09 12.17 19.39
N SER A 54 25.34 12.59 19.25
CA SER A 54 26.42 12.25 20.18
C SER A 54 26.71 13.37 21.19
N ALA A 55 26.21 14.57 20.95
CA ALA A 55 26.44 15.71 21.83
C ALA A 55 25.80 15.47 23.21
N THR A 56 26.54 15.80 24.26
CA THR A 56 25.98 15.87 25.61
C THR A 56 24.96 17.01 25.65
N PRO A 57 23.74 16.78 26.18
CA PRO A 57 22.71 17.81 26.22
C PRO A 57 23.19 19.00 27.03
N SER A 58 23.38 20.15 26.38
CA SER A 58 23.88 21.37 27.04
C SER A 58 22.79 22.12 27.81
N SER A 59 21.50 21.79 27.58
CA SER A 59 20.35 22.50 28.13
C SER A 59 19.35 21.56 28.81
N ARG A 60 18.54 22.12 29.73
CA ARG A 60 17.43 21.41 30.36
C ARG A 60 16.34 21.17 29.33
N GLY A 61 15.96 19.91 29.15
CA GLY A 61 14.93 19.50 28.20
C GLY A 61 15.15 18.08 27.72
N ARG A 62 14.37 17.65 26.73
CA ARG A 62 14.56 16.35 26.09
C ARG A 62 15.80 16.40 25.18
N PRO A 63 16.79 15.51 25.38
CA PRO A 63 17.92 15.37 24.47
C PRO A 63 17.46 15.11 23.03
N GLN A 64 18.12 15.76 22.06
CA GLN A 64 17.97 15.39 20.67
C GLN A 64 18.48 13.96 20.50
N ARG A 65 17.65 13.09 19.88
CA ARG A 65 17.98 11.67 19.72
C ARG A 65 18.63 11.38 18.38
N TYR A 66 18.16 12.05 17.32
CA TYR A 66 18.63 11.86 15.95
C TYR A 66 19.39 13.09 15.50
N SER A 67 20.49 12.90 14.79
CA SER A 67 21.25 14.00 14.21
C SER A 67 20.47 14.68 13.08
N ASP A 68 20.89 15.90 12.73
CA ASP A 68 20.32 16.63 11.59
C ASP A 68 20.52 15.86 10.27
N LEU A 69 21.62 15.11 10.15
CA LEU A 69 21.90 14.25 9.01
C LEU A 69 20.88 13.10 8.90
N ALA A 70 20.58 12.42 10.00
CA ALA A 70 19.57 11.37 10.02
C ALA A 70 18.17 11.92 9.68
N ILE A 71 17.80 13.08 10.25
CA ILE A 71 16.53 13.74 9.97
C ILE A 71 16.42 14.09 8.48
N THR A 72 17.46 14.73 7.92
CA THR A 72 17.49 15.12 6.50
C THR A 72 17.40 13.90 5.60
N THR A 73 18.15 12.84 5.90
CA THR A 73 18.13 11.58 5.15
C THR A 73 16.72 10.97 5.11
N VAL A 74 16.04 10.89 6.27
CA VAL A 74 14.67 10.37 6.34
C VAL A 74 13.68 11.26 5.60
N LEU A 75 13.85 12.59 5.64
CA LEU A 75 13.01 13.51 4.87
C LEU A 75 13.20 13.35 3.35
N VAL A 76 14.41 13.05 2.88
CA VAL A 76 14.67 12.73 1.48
C VAL A 76 14.00 11.41 1.10
N ILE A 77 14.15 10.36 1.92
CA ILE A 77 13.48 9.06 1.71
C ILE A 77 11.97 9.27 1.66
N LYS A 78 11.41 10.08 2.56
CA LYS A 78 9.98 10.40 2.59
C LYS A 78 9.50 11.01 1.27
N ARG A 79 10.31 11.83 0.59
CA ARG A 79 9.93 12.43 -0.72
C ARG A 79 9.83 11.41 -1.85
N VAL A 80 10.48 10.25 -1.73
CA VAL A 80 10.37 9.16 -2.71
C VAL A 80 8.98 8.52 -2.66
N PHE A 81 8.37 8.49 -1.47
CA PHE A 81 7.00 8.04 -1.28
C PHE A 81 6.04 9.21 -1.51
N ARG A 82 5.16 9.10 -2.52
CA ARG A 82 4.10 10.07 -2.81
C ARG A 82 2.85 9.82 -1.99
#